data_AF-A0A9W8JKH8-F1
#
_entry.id   AF-A0A9W8JKH8-F1
#
_cell.length_a   1.000
_cell.length_b   1.000
_cell.length_c   1.000
_cell.angle_alpha   90.00
_cell.angle_beta   90.00
_cell.angle_gamma   90.00
#
_symmetry.space_group_name_H-M   'P 1'
#
loop_
_entity.id
_entity.type
_entity.pdbx_description
1 polymer ?
#
loop_
_entity_poly.entity_id
_entity_poly.type
_entity_poly.pdbx_seq_one_letter_code
_entity_poly.pdbx_strand_id
1 'polypeptide(L)'
;MNPPYLSSVWDLDADMGSRDGANNDGITILDVTVPRNPAYCFAFLTPLTAAQYLRGYYPVPKGPLGVDEMSHERYCLEAIANLDDMPLIPISTLAKVWPHEYVVANDELRDSESDAFGLEADNGITTQLVPYPTEIDAFRRQSVLSTEDVTRLTTVLKGAMDPGAVVDLSRFPLTADQILSVLEELHNFKRLDVSHSQAVDSRVFLHILKTYKRLRWINILHCPISMDDLKELITNDRQRFRSIETILHPAFLTGKLPVDFPQAFLVTYTFEEAPPNTPSSHLAQDQNWSDRAIQVVPGRNLDDDPDFRHYLHGKEVYQLVIWADYRGYKAYGILTPLAPEQSKHTDSNVIGMDSFLKRLEDEGSPPTDAAAVKRLLGLCANIKLMNMEQVLNPCGFPDAWFKS
;
A
#
# COMPACT_ATOMS: atom_id res chain seq x y z
N MET A 1 -19.05 -19.64 15.74
CA MET A 1 -17.61 -19.95 15.55
C MET A 1 -17.03 -18.76 14.83
N ASN A 2 -16.18 -18.00 15.51
CA ASN A 2 -15.48 -16.85 14.92
C ASN A 2 -14.40 -17.38 13.95
N PRO A 3 -14.15 -16.72 12.81
CA PRO A 3 -13.03 -17.11 11.95
C PRO A 3 -11.71 -16.97 12.73
N PRO A 4 -10.76 -17.92 12.61
CA PRO A 4 -9.58 -17.99 13.47
C PRO A 4 -8.47 -16.98 13.14
N TYR A 5 -8.61 -16.17 12.09
CA TYR A 5 -7.61 -15.14 11.77
C TYR A 5 -8.29 -13.86 11.27
N LEU A 6 -8.54 -12.94 12.19
CA LEU A 6 -8.67 -11.51 11.91
C LEU A 6 -7.25 -10.96 11.98
N SER A 7 -6.71 -10.46 10.86
CA SER A 7 -5.42 -9.77 10.88
C SER A 7 -5.60 -8.46 11.64
N SER A 8 -5.25 -8.49 12.91
CA SER A 8 -5.27 -7.36 13.83
C SER A 8 -3.93 -6.63 13.65
N VAL A 9 -3.95 -5.31 13.42
CA VAL A 9 -2.74 -4.50 13.29
C VAL A 9 -2.49 -3.89 14.65
N TRP A 10 -1.59 -4.52 15.40
CA TRP A 10 -1.16 -4.04 16.70
C TRP A 10 -0.10 -2.96 16.48
N ASP A 11 -0.33 -1.76 17.01
CA ASP A 11 0.75 -0.78 17.20
C ASP A 11 1.57 -1.26 18.39
N LEU A 12 2.68 -1.92 18.07
CA LEU A 12 3.54 -2.52 19.07
C LEU A 12 4.68 -1.56 19.37
N ASP A 13 5.18 -1.60 20.61
CA ASP A 13 6.30 -0.77 21.05
C ASP A 13 7.46 -0.91 20.05
N ALA A 14 8.05 0.21 19.64
CA ALA A 14 9.19 0.21 18.73
C ALA A 14 10.39 -0.55 19.31
N ASP A 15 10.47 -0.66 20.64
CA ASP A 15 11.49 -1.40 21.36
C ASP A 15 11.13 -2.89 21.57
N MET A 16 9.99 -3.36 21.07
CA MET A 16 9.63 -4.78 21.16
C MET A 16 10.65 -5.64 20.40
N GLY A 17 10.99 -6.80 20.95
CA GLY A 17 11.71 -7.83 20.25
C GLY A 17 10.89 -8.43 19.10
N SER A 18 11.56 -8.99 18.09
CA SER A 18 10.88 -9.73 17.01
C SER A 18 10.21 -11.03 17.48
N ARG A 19 10.39 -11.42 18.75
CA ARG A 19 9.73 -12.55 19.42
C ARG A 19 8.77 -12.12 20.54
N ASP A 20 8.62 -10.83 20.76
CA ASP A 20 7.72 -10.31 21.78
C ASP A 20 6.28 -10.19 21.25
N GLY A 21 5.31 -10.08 22.16
CA GLY A 21 3.89 -9.96 21.81
C GLY A 21 3.23 -11.28 21.40
N ALA A 22 2.11 -11.19 20.68
CA ALA A 22 1.33 -12.35 20.22
C ALA A 22 1.70 -12.75 18.78
N ASN A 23 3.00 -12.74 18.46
CA ASN A 23 3.53 -13.02 17.13
C ASN A 23 3.87 -14.50 16.93
N ASN A 24 2.96 -15.40 17.32
CA ASN A 24 3.17 -16.85 17.22
C ASN A 24 3.47 -17.30 15.78
N ASP A 25 3.08 -16.48 14.79
CA ASP A 25 3.32 -16.71 13.38
C ASP A 25 4.53 -15.95 12.81
N GLY A 26 5.34 -15.31 13.67
CA GLY A 26 6.44 -14.43 13.26
C GLY A 26 5.97 -13.03 12.87
N ILE A 27 6.94 -12.18 12.49
CA ILE A 27 6.67 -10.81 12.05
C ILE A 27 7.14 -10.59 10.61
N THR A 28 6.41 -9.79 9.85
CA THR A 28 6.86 -9.34 8.52
C THR A 28 7.63 -8.04 8.68
N ILE A 29 8.89 -8.02 8.25
CA ILE A 29 9.74 -6.84 8.31
C ILE A 29 9.93 -6.31 6.91
N LEU A 30 9.70 -5.01 6.72
CA LEU A 30 10.00 -4.29 5.49
C LEU A 30 11.09 -3.26 5.80
N ASP A 31 12.30 -3.49 5.29
CA ASP A 31 13.40 -2.53 5.35
C ASP A 31 13.30 -1.57 4.17
N VAL A 32 12.84 -0.36 4.47
CA VAL A 32 12.71 0.75 3.50
C VAL A 32 13.85 1.76 3.59
N THR A 33 14.95 1.42 4.28
CA THR A 33 16.13 2.29 4.44
C THR A 33 16.71 2.72 3.09
N VAL A 34 16.60 1.85 2.08
CA VAL A 34 16.87 2.18 0.68
C VAL A 34 15.55 2.10 -0.09
N PRO A 35 14.79 3.20 -0.23
CA PRO A 35 13.42 3.17 -0.78
C PRO A 35 13.30 2.60 -2.21
N ARG A 36 14.41 2.49 -2.94
CA ARG A 36 14.49 1.94 -4.30
C ARG A 36 14.83 0.46 -4.38
N ASN A 37 15.26 -0.10 -3.26
CA ASN A 37 15.60 -1.50 -3.15
C ASN A 37 15.11 -1.96 -1.77
N PRO A 38 13.78 -1.87 -1.52
CA PRO A 38 13.24 -2.33 -0.26
C PRO A 38 13.59 -3.79 -0.08
N ALA A 39 13.95 -4.17 1.14
CA ALA A 39 14.17 -5.57 1.49
C ALA A 39 13.06 -6.03 2.42
N TYR A 40 12.81 -7.34 2.46
CA TYR A 40 11.92 -7.91 3.46
C TYR A 40 12.47 -9.17 4.08
N CYS A 41 11.88 -9.59 5.18
CA CYS A 41 11.89 -10.97 5.60
C CYS A 41 10.67 -11.27 6.46
N PHE A 42 10.30 -12.54 6.52
CA PHE A 42 9.48 -13.06 7.62
C PHE A 42 10.44 -13.48 8.73
N ALA A 43 10.39 -12.79 9.87
CA ALA A 43 11.31 -13.01 10.98
C ALA A 43 10.72 -14.03 11.96
N PHE A 44 11.46 -15.12 12.15
CA PHE A 44 11.14 -16.19 13.08
C PHE A 44 12.38 -16.55 13.91
N LEU A 45 13.06 -17.66 13.63
CA LEU A 45 14.41 -17.93 14.15
C LEU A 45 15.51 -17.40 13.23
N THR A 46 15.23 -17.38 11.93
CA THR A 46 16.08 -16.87 10.85
C THR A 46 15.21 -16.07 9.89
N PRO A 47 15.76 -15.09 9.16
CA PRO A 47 15.00 -14.42 8.11
C PRO A 47 14.57 -15.43 7.04
N LEU A 48 13.27 -15.48 6.74
CA LEU A 48 12.69 -16.37 5.73
C LEU A 48 12.18 -15.56 4.53
N THR A 49 12.33 -16.13 3.33
CA THR A 49 11.64 -15.65 2.12
C THR A 49 10.14 -15.95 2.20
N ALA A 50 9.33 -15.31 1.33
CA ALA A 50 7.91 -15.63 1.22
C ALA A 50 7.66 -17.11 0.93
N ALA A 51 8.49 -17.73 0.07
CA ALA A 51 8.41 -19.15 -0.22
C ALA A 51 8.70 -20.01 1.01
N GLN A 52 9.78 -19.73 1.74
CA GLN A 52 10.14 -20.50 2.94
C GLN A 52 9.07 -20.37 4.03
N TYR A 53 8.57 -19.15 4.24
CA TYR A 53 7.53 -18.88 5.22
C TYR A 53 6.22 -19.58 4.86
N LEU A 54 5.66 -19.33 3.66
CA LEU A 54 4.38 -19.92 3.27
C LEU A 54 4.44 -21.44 3.15
N ARG A 55 5.56 -22.03 2.71
CA ARG A 55 5.69 -23.49 2.63
C ARG A 55 5.90 -24.17 3.99
N GLY A 56 6.28 -23.42 5.02
CA GLY A 56 6.24 -23.88 6.41
C GLY A 56 4.81 -24.14 6.88
N TYR A 57 3.86 -23.27 6.51
CA TYR A 57 2.45 -23.37 6.88
C TYR A 57 1.63 -24.22 5.91
N TYR A 58 1.91 -24.08 4.62
CA TYR A 58 1.16 -24.69 3.52
C TYR A 58 2.13 -25.49 2.62
N PRO A 59 2.49 -26.72 3.04
CA PRO A 59 3.39 -27.57 2.28
C PRO A 59 2.91 -27.76 0.83
N VAL A 60 3.87 -27.92 -0.09
CA VAL A 60 3.54 -28.17 -1.50
C VAL A 60 2.62 -29.40 -1.59
N PRO A 61 1.44 -29.28 -2.22
CA PRO A 61 0.50 -30.38 -2.28
C PRO A 61 1.08 -31.61 -2.99
N LYS A 62 0.90 -32.79 -2.40
CA LYS A 62 1.39 -34.06 -2.94
C LYS A 62 0.29 -34.75 -3.75
N GLY A 63 0.00 -34.25 -4.95
CA GLY A 63 -0.95 -34.90 -5.87
C GLY A 63 -1.89 -33.94 -6.60
N PRO A 64 -2.85 -34.47 -7.37
CA PRO A 64 -3.87 -33.66 -8.01
C PRO A 64 -4.74 -32.97 -6.95
N LEU A 65 -4.87 -31.66 -7.09
CA LEU A 65 -5.58 -30.80 -6.14
C LEU A 65 -7.09 -30.83 -6.35
N GLY A 66 -7.84 -30.81 -5.25
CA GLY A 66 -9.25 -30.44 -5.27
C GLY A 66 -9.45 -29.00 -5.75
N VAL A 67 -10.67 -28.66 -6.15
CA VAL A 67 -11.00 -27.30 -6.67
C VAL A 67 -10.69 -26.20 -5.65
N ASP A 68 -10.94 -26.47 -4.37
CA ASP A 68 -10.69 -25.52 -3.28
C ASP A 68 -9.18 -25.41 -2.97
N GLU A 69 -8.47 -26.53 -2.97
CA GLU A 69 -7.01 -26.57 -2.78
C GLU A 69 -6.26 -25.87 -3.92
N MET A 70 -6.75 -25.97 -5.17
CA MET A 70 -6.20 -25.22 -6.30
C MET A 70 -6.29 -23.71 -6.11
N SER A 71 -7.40 -23.24 -5.55
CA SER A 71 -7.60 -21.80 -5.30
C SER A 71 -6.63 -21.32 -4.23
N HIS A 72 -6.47 -22.09 -3.14
CA HIS A 72 -5.55 -21.76 -2.06
C HIS A 72 -4.07 -21.79 -2.52
N GLU A 73 -3.67 -22.84 -3.25
CA GLU A 73 -2.32 -22.96 -3.81
C GLU A 73 -2.00 -21.81 -4.77
N ARG A 74 -2.98 -21.39 -5.59
CA ARG A 74 -2.81 -20.23 -6.47
C ARG A 74 -2.50 -18.95 -5.69
N TYR A 75 -3.19 -18.71 -4.57
CA TYR A 75 -2.90 -17.53 -3.73
C TYR A 75 -1.50 -17.60 -3.12
N CYS A 76 -1.07 -18.78 -2.65
CA CYS A 76 0.28 -18.97 -2.14
C CYS A 76 1.33 -18.65 -3.20
N LEU A 77 1.15 -19.16 -4.42
CA LEU A 77 2.08 -18.92 -5.53
C LEU A 77 2.11 -17.46 -5.96
N GLU A 78 0.96 -16.77 -5.98
CA GLU A 78 0.88 -15.34 -6.29
C GLU A 78 1.58 -14.50 -5.23
N ALA A 79 1.38 -14.80 -3.93
CA ALA A 79 2.05 -14.12 -2.84
C ALA A 79 3.59 -14.30 -2.88
N ILE A 80 4.05 -15.51 -3.18
CA ILE A 80 5.49 -15.81 -3.37
C ILE A 80 6.03 -14.99 -4.54
N ALA A 81 5.37 -15.06 -5.71
CA ALA A 81 5.82 -14.38 -6.91
C ALA A 81 5.91 -12.85 -6.73
N ASN A 82 4.99 -12.25 -5.96
CA ASN A 82 5.00 -10.81 -5.69
C ASN A 82 6.21 -10.34 -4.87
N LEU A 83 6.90 -11.24 -4.16
CA LEU A 83 8.03 -10.92 -3.29
C LEU A 83 9.34 -11.62 -3.70
N ASP A 84 9.33 -12.40 -4.79
CA ASP A 84 10.47 -13.21 -5.23
C ASP A 84 11.65 -12.35 -5.72
N ASP A 85 11.34 -11.21 -6.32
CA ASP A 85 12.35 -10.24 -6.80
C ASP A 85 12.85 -9.29 -5.71
N MET A 86 12.26 -9.32 -4.51
CA MET A 86 12.61 -8.40 -3.43
C MET A 86 13.72 -8.98 -2.56
N PRO A 87 14.82 -8.23 -2.28
CA PRO A 87 15.95 -8.77 -1.52
C PRO A 87 15.53 -9.18 -0.10
N LEU A 88 16.11 -10.28 0.37
CA LEU A 88 15.93 -10.74 1.74
C LEU A 88 16.78 -9.89 2.69
N ILE A 89 16.20 -9.44 3.81
CA ILE A 89 16.94 -8.75 4.87
C ILE A 89 17.96 -9.72 5.48
N PRO A 90 19.26 -9.38 5.49
CA PRO A 90 20.27 -10.28 6.03
C PRO A 90 20.20 -10.34 7.55
N ILE A 91 20.53 -11.50 8.13
CA ILE A 91 20.50 -11.72 9.59
C ILE A 91 21.37 -10.73 10.36
N SER A 92 22.46 -10.25 9.77
CA SER A 92 23.31 -9.21 10.36
C SER A 92 22.59 -7.86 10.53
N THR A 93 21.61 -7.57 9.67
CA THR A 93 20.76 -6.38 9.82
C THR A 93 19.79 -6.58 10.98
N LEU A 94 19.15 -7.75 11.07
CA LEU A 94 18.28 -8.08 12.22
C LEU A 94 19.04 -8.06 13.54
N ALA A 95 20.28 -8.55 13.58
CA ALA A 95 21.15 -8.52 14.77
C ALA A 95 21.59 -7.11 15.18
N LYS A 96 21.59 -6.13 14.27
CA LYS A 96 21.84 -4.73 14.64
C LYS A 96 20.62 -4.10 15.32
N VAL A 97 19.41 -4.50 14.91
CA VAL A 97 18.15 -3.98 15.46
C VAL A 97 17.80 -4.70 16.76
N TRP A 98 17.90 -6.03 16.79
CA TRP A 98 17.63 -6.88 17.95
C TRP A 98 18.85 -7.76 18.32
N PRO A 99 19.92 -7.17 18.89
CA PRO A 99 21.17 -7.88 19.18
C PRO A 99 21.03 -8.99 20.23
N HIS A 100 19.97 -8.95 21.04
CA HIS A 100 19.71 -9.98 22.05
C HIS A 100 18.95 -11.20 21.48
N GLU A 101 18.33 -11.07 20.32
CA GLU A 101 17.55 -12.14 19.68
C GLU A 101 18.31 -12.83 18.55
N TYR A 102 19.08 -12.06 17.78
CA TYR A 102 19.87 -12.55 16.66
C TYR A 102 21.35 -12.42 16.98
N VAL A 103 22.01 -13.55 17.16
CA VAL A 103 23.46 -13.62 17.33
C VAL A 103 24.06 -13.90 15.96
N VAL A 104 24.81 -12.93 15.42
CA VAL A 104 25.76 -13.26 14.37
C VAL A 104 26.83 -14.07 15.06
N ALA A 105 26.96 -15.35 14.72
CA ALA A 105 28.17 -16.07 15.05
C ALA A 105 29.29 -15.26 14.42
N ASN A 106 29.99 -14.46 15.21
CA ASN A 106 31.24 -13.89 14.78
C ASN A 106 32.03 -15.12 14.35
N ASP A 107 32.39 -15.19 13.07
CA ASP A 107 33.41 -16.10 12.59
C ASP A 107 34.61 -15.84 13.50
N GLU A 108 34.69 -16.60 14.58
CA GLU A 108 35.91 -16.81 15.30
C GLU A 108 36.84 -17.29 14.21
N LEU A 109 37.77 -16.42 13.84
CA LEU A 109 38.97 -16.68 13.06
C LEU A 109 39.53 -18.04 13.50
N ARG A 110 39.03 -19.11 12.89
CA ARG A 110 39.63 -20.42 12.95
C ARG A 110 40.82 -20.35 12.01
N ASP A 111 41.90 -19.78 12.53
CA ASP A 111 43.27 -20.13 12.15
C ASP A 111 43.50 -21.60 12.57
N SER A 112 42.81 -22.51 11.89
CA SER A 112 42.92 -23.94 12.11
C SER A 112 43.00 -24.62 10.76
N GLU A 113 44.22 -24.65 10.24
CA GLU A 113 44.68 -25.67 9.31
C GLU A 113 44.37 -27.05 9.92
N SER A 114 43.36 -27.76 9.42
CA SER A 114 43.35 -29.23 9.35
C SER A 114 42.11 -29.79 8.65
N ASP A 115 42.41 -30.55 7.59
CA ASP A 115 41.83 -31.85 7.27
C ASP A 115 40.33 -31.96 6.91
N ALA A 116 40.10 -31.81 5.60
CA ALA A 116 39.43 -32.78 4.73
C ALA A 116 38.26 -33.59 5.33
N PHE A 117 37.04 -33.07 5.20
CA PHE A 117 35.86 -33.90 4.99
C PHE A 117 34.95 -33.29 3.92
N GLY A 118 34.81 -34.02 2.81
CA GLY A 118 33.89 -33.70 1.74
C GLY A 118 32.45 -33.96 2.18
N LEU A 119 31.64 -32.91 2.17
CA LEU A 119 30.19 -33.01 2.18
C LEU A 119 29.67 -32.27 0.94
N GLU A 120 28.81 -32.98 0.22
CA GLU A 120 28.35 -32.65 -1.11
C GLU A 120 27.59 -31.32 -1.14
N ALA A 121 27.93 -30.49 -2.13
CA ALA A 121 27.26 -29.25 -2.42
C ALA A 121 25.83 -29.57 -2.92
N ASP A 122 24.85 -29.22 -2.08
CA ASP A 122 23.48 -29.04 -2.48
C ASP A 122 23.45 -27.88 -3.49
N ASN A 123 23.19 -28.20 -4.75
CA ASN A 123 23.07 -27.26 -5.85
C ASN A 123 21.79 -26.44 -5.64
N GLY A 124 21.89 -25.43 -4.77
CA GLY A 124 20.92 -24.36 -4.65
C GLY A 124 20.66 -23.79 -6.04
N ILE A 125 19.45 -24.00 -6.54
CA ILE A 125 18.92 -23.35 -7.73
C ILE A 125 18.99 -21.86 -7.44
N THR A 126 20.08 -21.24 -7.90
CA THR A 126 20.24 -19.80 -7.96
C THR A 126 19.32 -19.38 -9.09
N THR A 127 18.06 -19.08 -8.77
CA THR A 127 17.11 -18.49 -9.70
C THR A 127 17.78 -17.23 -10.24
N GLN A 128 18.18 -17.27 -11.50
CA GLN A 128 18.76 -16.13 -12.19
C GLN A 128 17.68 -15.03 -12.21
N LEU A 129 17.78 -14.10 -11.26
CA LEU A 129 17.14 -12.79 -11.34
C LEU A 129 17.33 -12.31 -12.78
N VAL A 130 16.23 -12.00 -13.48
CA VAL A 130 16.31 -11.31 -14.77
C VAL A 130 17.06 -10.01 -14.46
N PRO A 131 18.34 -9.88 -14.87
CA PRO A 131 19.14 -8.77 -14.41
C PRO A 131 18.48 -7.51 -14.95
N TYR A 132 18.06 -6.63 -14.04
CA TYR A 132 17.69 -5.28 -14.43
C TYR A 132 18.84 -4.76 -15.32
N PRO A 133 18.58 -4.32 -16.57
CA PRO A 133 19.65 -4.10 -17.52
C PRO A 133 20.70 -3.18 -16.91
N THR A 134 21.93 -3.68 -16.74
CA THR A 134 23.01 -2.96 -16.05
C THR A 134 23.31 -1.61 -16.72
N GLU A 135 22.90 -1.49 -17.99
CA GLU A 135 22.90 -0.26 -18.78
C GLU A 135 22.02 0.87 -18.19
N ILE A 136 20.86 0.55 -17.61
CA ILE A 136 19.94 1.55 -17.03
C ILE A 136 20.61 2.29 -15.86
N ASP A 137 21.27 1.55 -14.98
CA ASP A 137 21.97 2.15 -13.84
C ASP A 137 23.22 2.92 -14.28
N ALA A 138 23.86 2.50 -15.37
CA ALA A 138 24.96 3.27 -15.96
C ALA A 138 24.48 4.65 -16.45
N PHE A 139 23.32 4.75 -17.11
CA PHE A 139 22.75 6.03 -17.55
C PHE A 139 22.39 6.97 -16.39
N ARG A 140 21.84 6.43 -15.28
CA ARG A 140 21.48 7.23 -14.09
C ARG A 140 22.67 7.86 -13.37
N ARG A 141 23.87 7.28 -13.52
CA ARG A 141 25.11 7.78 -12.91
C ARG A 141 25.75 8.90 -13.72
N GLN A 142 25.33 9.13 -14.96
CA GLN A 142 25.85 10.21 -15.78
C GLN A 142 25.35 11.56 -15.27
N SER A 143 26.12 12.63 -15.51
CA SER A 143 25.70 13.99 -15.15
C SER A 143 24.82 14.64 -16.22
N VAL A 144 24.98 14.24 -17.47
CA VAL A 144 24.23 14.70 -18.65
C VAL A 144 24.18 13.53 -19.63
N LEU A 145 23.01 13.29 -20.24
CA LEU A 145 22.86 12.28 -21.29
C LEU A 145 22.92 12.94 -22.67
N SER A 146 23.73 12.39 -23.57
CA SER A 146 23.76 12.81 -24.97
C SER A 146 22.49 12.37 -25.71
N THR A 147 22.25 12.91 -26.91
CA THR A 147 21.13 12.47 -27.77
C THR A 147 21.20 10.98 -28.09
N GLU A 148 22.42 10.44 -28.28
CA GLU A 148 22.65 9.02 -28.52
C GLU A 148 22.28 8.18 -27.29
N ASP A 149 22.68 8.62 -26.09
CA ASP A 149 22.31 7.95 -24.83
C ASP A 149 20.80 7.94 -24.62
N VAL A 150 20.12 9.05 -24.94
CA VAL A 150 18.65 9.15 -24.84
C VAL A 150 17.97 8.18 -25.81
N THR A 151 18.50 8.04 -27.03
CA THR A 151 17.97 7.07 -28.01
C THR A 151 18.17 5.64 -27.50
N ARG A 152 19.36 5.31 -26.99
CA ARG A 152 19.64 3.99 -26.40
C ARG A 152 18.74 3.69 -25.21
N LEU A 153 18.61 4.63 -24.27
CA LEU A 153 17.70 4.51 -23.13
C LEU A 153 16.27 4.23 -23.58
N THR A 154 15.79 4.97 -24.58
CA THR A 154 14.45 4.79 -25.15
C THR A 154 14.28 3.38 -25.72
N THR A 155 15.26 2.88 -26.47
CA THR A 155 15.23 1.51 -27.01
C THR A 155 15.17 0.45 -25.90
N VAL A 156 15.97 0.61 -24.84
CA VAL A 156 15.96 -0.31 -23.69
C VAL A 156 14.60 -0.30 -22.99
N LEU A 157 14.04 0.88 -22.75
CA LEU A 157 12.71 1.01 -22.13
C LEU A 157 11.61 0.39 -23.01
N LYS A 158 11.63 0.61 -24.34
CA LYS A 158 10.67 -0.02 -25.27
C LYS A 158 10.73 -1.54 -25.21
N GLY A 159 11.93 -2.12 -25.17
CA GLY A 159 12.12 -3.57 -25.13
C GLY A 159 11.63 -4.21 -23.83
N ALA A 160 11.61 -3.45 -22.73
CA ALA A 160 11.22 -3.93 -21.41
C ALA A 160 9.73 -3.68 -21.07
N MET A 161 9.00 -2.89 -21.86
CA MET A 161 7.67 -2.40 -21.50
C MET A 161 6.53 -3.34 -21.92
N ASP A 162 5.80 -3.84 -20.92
CA ASP A 162 4.42 -4.29 -21.08
C ASP A 162 3.47 -3.07 -21.11
N PRO A 163 2.32 -3.08 -21.82
CA PRO A 163 1.38 -1.95 -21.84
C PRO A 163 0.78 -1.56 -20.47
N GLY A 164 0.95 -2.39 -19.43
CA GLY A 164 0.63 -2.06 -18.04
C GLY A 164 1.80 -1.56 -17.20
N ALA A 165 3.04 -1.67 -17.70
CA ALA A 165 4.26 -1.38 -16.97
C ALA A 165 4.43 0.11 -16.65
N VAL A 166 5.22 0.38 -15.62
CA VAL A 166 5.61 1.74 -15.21
C VAL A 166 6.76 2.19 -16.09
N VAL A 167 6.61 3.36 -16.71
CA VAL A 167 7.74 4.06 -17.35
C VAL A 167 8.52 4.76 -16.26
N ASP A 168 9.71 4.25 -15.93
CA ASP A 168 10.57 4.84 -14.90
C ASP A 168 11.67 5.70 -15.53
N LEU A 169 11.50 7.02 -15.44
CA LEU A 169 12.48 8.05 -15.80
C LEU A 169 13.04 8.74 -14.55
N SER A 170 12.90 8.13 -13.38
CA SER A 170 13.35 8.73 -12.13
C SER A 170 14.88 8.80 -12.03
N ARG A 171 15.39 9.92 -11.51
CA ARG A 171 16.84 10.23 -11.33
C ARG A 171 17.70 10.22 -12.60
N PHE A 172 17.14 10.08 -13.80
CA PHE A 172 17.94 10.33 -14.99
C PHE A 172 18.22 11.83 -15.12
N PRO A 173 19.45 12.23 -15.50
CA PRO A 173 19.80 13.64 -15.71
C PRO A 173 19.25 14.17 -17.05
N LEU A 174 17.95 13.97 -17.29
CA LEU A 174 17.27 14.37 -18.51
C LEU A 174 16.78 15.82 -18.41
N THR A 175 16.94 16.56 -19.49
CA THR A 175 16.26 17.86 -19.68
C THR A 175 14.78 17.67 -19.97
N ALA A 176 14.00 18.75 -19.88
CA ALA A 176 12.56 18.73 -20.15
C ALA A 176 12.24 18.18 -21.55
N ASP A 177 12.95 18.68 -22.57
CA ASP A 177 12.76 18.25 -23.96
C ASP A 177 13.13 16.79 -24.16
N GLN A 178 14.18 16.30 -23.50
CA GLN A 178 14.55 14.89 -23.54
C GLN A 178 13.50 13.99 -22.88
N ILE A 179 12.94 14.38 -21.73
CA ILE A 179 11.84 13.64 -21.10
C ILE A 179 10.66 13.54 -22.06
N LEU A 180 10.25 14.65 -22.66
CA LEU A 180 9.12 14.67 -23.59
C LEU A 180 9.38 13.83 -24.84
N SER A 181 10.60 13.88 -25.38
CA SER A 181 11.01 13.06 -26.53
C SER A 181 11.00 11.56 -26.21
N VAL A 182 11.50 11.14 -25.04
CA VAL A 182 11.43 9.73 -24.61
C VAL A 182 9.96 9.28 -24.49
N LEU A 183 9.12 10.09 -23.85
CA LEU A 183 7.71 9.74 -23.64
C LEU A 183 6.91 9.68 -24.96
N GLU A 184 7.25 10.53 -25.93
CA GLU A 184 6.64 10.55 -27.26
C GLU A 184 6.90 9.22 -27.98
N GLU A 185 8.13 8.73 -27.87
CA GLU A 185 8.56 7.48 -28.47
C GLU A 185 7.95 6.25 -27.79
N LEU A 186 7.86 6.22 -26.45
CA LEU A 186 7.36 5.05 -25.72
C LEU A 186 5.88 4.78 -26.02
N HIS A 187 5.07 5.84 -26.13
CA HIS A 187 3.62 5.82 -26.31
C HIS A 187 2.85 4.81 -25.40
N ASN A 188 1.53 4.92 -25.30
CA ASN A 188 0.67 3.91 -24.66
C ASN A 188 0.97 3.45 -23.20
N PHE A 189 1.70 4.19 -22.39
CA PHE A 189 1.84 3.89 -20.96
C PHE A 189 0.68 4.44 -20.12
N LYS A 190 0.45 3.82 -18.96
CA LYS A 190 -0.56 4.26 -17.98
C LYS A 190 0.05 4.78 -16.69
N ARG A 191 1.31 4.45 -16.42
CA ARG A 191 2.02 4.78 -15.18
C ARG A 191 3.38 5.39 -15.53
N LEU A 192 3.69 6.54 -14.95
CA LEU A 192 4.93 7.27 -15.20
C LEU A 192 5.59 7.65 -13.87
N ASP A 193 6.84 7.27 -13.69
CA ASP A 193 7.68 7.76 -12.61
C ASP A 193 8.72 8.75 -13.16
N VAL A 194 8.64 10.00 -12.73
CA VAL A 194 9.63 11.05 -13.05
C VAL A 194 10.21 11.65 -11.76
N SER A 195 10.13 10.91 -10.65
CA SER A 195 10.61 11.39 -9.36
C SER A 195 12.09 11.76 -9.38
N HIS A 196 12.44 12.76 -8.59
CA HIS A 196 13.76 13.40 -8.54
C HIS A 196 14.22 14.07 -9.84
N SER A 197 13.36 14.25 -10.84
CA SER A 197 13.72 14.99 -12.04
C SER A 197 13.62 16.50 -11.81
N GLN A 198 14.77 17.19 -11.85
CA GLN A 198 14.82 18.65 -11.74
C GLN A 198 14.27 19.38 -12.98
N ALA A 199 14.01 18.64 -14.06
CA ALA A 199 13.43 19.19 -15.28
C ALA A 199 11.89 19.22 -15.27
N VAL A 200 11.24 18.56 -14.31
CA VAL A 200 9.76 18.46 -14.27
C VAL A 200 9.19 19.56 -13.38
N ASP A 201 9.10 20.75 -13.95
CA ASP A 201 8.36 21.88 -13.36
C ASP A 201 6.84 21.80 -13.69
N SER A 202 6.09 22.82 -13.26
CA SER A 202 4.64 22.91 -13.52
C SER A 202 4.28 22.94 -15.00
N ARG A 203 5.14 23.50 -15.86
CA ARG A 203 4.92 23.58 -17.31
C ARG A 203 5.09 22.22 -17.96
N VAL A 204 6.16 21.49 -17.61
CA VAL A 204 6.44 20.15 -18.13
C VAL A 204 5.39 19.16 -17.62
N PHE A 205 5.04 19.21 -16.33
CA PHE A 205 3.97 18.38 -15.77
C PHE A 205 2.63 18.63 -16.49
N LEU A 206 2.25 19.90 -16.70
CA LEU A 206 1.06 20.23 -17.47
C LEU A 206 1.15 19.70 -18.91
N HIS A 207 2.29 19.83 -19.58
CA HIS A 207 2.50 19.28 -20.93
C HIS A 207 2.26 17.76 -20.96
N ILE A 208 2.83 17.01 -20.00
CA ILE A 208 2.61 15.57 -19.85
C ILE A 208 1.10 15.27 -19.74
N LEU A 209 0.36 15.98 -18.89
CA LEU A 209 -1.10 15.81 -18.77
C LEU A 209 -1.87 16.24 -20.04
N LYS A 210 -1.35 17.19 -20.83
CA LYS A 210 -1.95 17.58 -22.12
C LYS A 210 -1.79 16.45 -23.14
N THR A 211 -0.61 15.87 -23.23
CA THR A 211 -0.22 14.91 -24.27
C THR A 211 -0.72 13.50 -23.98
N TYR A 212 -0.58 13.02 -22.74
CA TYR A 212 -0.82 11.62 -22.39
C TYR A 212 -2.17 11.40 -21.69
N LYS A 213 -3.26 11.43 -22.47
CA LYS A 213 -4.65 11.28 -21.96
C LYS A 213 -4.99 9.95 -21.28
N ARG A 214 -4.15 8.94 -21.46
CA ARG A 214 -4.33 7.60 -20.86
C ARG A 214 -3.52 7.41 -19.59
N LEU A 215 -2.76 8.42 -19.18
CA LEU A 215 -2.01 8.40 -17.94
C LEU A 215 -2.99 8.33 -16.77
N ARG A 216 -2.77 7.35 -15.88
CA ARG A 216 -3.58 7.09 -14.68
C ARG A 216 -2.78 7.27 -13.40
N TRP A 217 -1.48 7.01 -13.42
CA TRP A 217 -0.62 7.13 -12.25
C TRP A 217 0.63 7.93 -12.61
N ILE A 218 0.99 8.89 -11.77
CA ILE A 218 2.22 9.65 -11.94
C ILE A 218 2.92 9.91 -10.60
N ASN A 219 4.22 9.65 -10.57
CA ASN A 219 5.08 9.97 -9.44
C ASN A 219 5.96 11.19 -9.77
N ILE A 220 5.75 12.28 -9.02
CA ILE A 220 6.46 13.55 -9.11
C ILE A 220 7.12 13.92 -7.78
N LEU A 221 7.45 12.92 -6.95
CA LEU A 221 8.18 13.14 -5.70
C LEU A 221 9.54 13.77 -5.97
N HIS A 222 9.90 14.79 -5.18
CA HIS A 222 11.17 15.52 -5.30
C HIS A 222 11.41 16.22 -6.66
N CYS A 223 10.35 16.54 -7.39
CA CYS A 223 10.38 17.46 -8.53
C CYS A 223 10.23 18.92 -8.05
N PRO A 224 10.65 19.93 -8.82
CA PRO A 224 10.57 21.35 -8.45
C PRO A 224 9.15 21.96 -8.53
N ILE A 225 8.13 21.15 -8.80
CA ILE A 225 6.74 21.59 -8.79
C ILE A 225 6.28 21.88 -7.36
N SER A 226 5.84 23.11 -7.10
CA SER A 226 5.38 23.50 -5.77
C SER A 226 3.94 23.05 -5.49
N MET A 227 3.52 23.16 -4.23
CA MET A 227 2.12 22.95 -3.85
C MET A 227 1.19 23.99 -4.52
N ASP A 228 1.63 25.25 -4.60
CA ASP A 228 0.87 26.32 -5.23
C ASP A 228 0.72 26.11 -6.74
N ASP A 229 1.78 25.63 -7.41
CA ASP A 229 1.71 25.23 -8.82
C ASP A 229 0.65 24.15 -9.04
N LEU A 230 0.65 23.09 -8.23
CA LEU A 230 -0.34 22.01 -8.36
C LEU A 230 -1.76 22.52 -8.07
N LYS A 231 -1.93 23.39 -7.08
CA LYS A 231 -3.20 24.03 -6.76
C LYS A 231 -3.72 24.85 -7.95
N GLU A 232 -2.86 25.66 -8.55
CA GLU A 232 -3.18 26.46 -9.73
C GLU A 232 -3.56 25.55 -10.91
N LEU A 233 -2.75 24.53 -11.20
CA LEU A 233 -3.00 23.59 -12.29
C LEU A 233 -4.30 22.81 -12.12
N ILE A 234 -4.58 22.30 -10.91
CA ILE A 234 -5.82 21.60 -10.63
C ILE A 234 -7.00 22.56 -10.77
N THR A 235 -6.88 23.81 -10.31
CA THR A 235 -7.94 24.81 -10.41
C THR A 235 -8.24 25.20 -11.86
N ASN A 236 -7.20 25.47 -12.65
CA ASN A 236 -7.32 26.01 -14.00
C ASN A 236 -7.56 24.91 -15.07
N ASP A 237 -7.08 23.69 -14.85
CA ASP A 237 -7.08 22.61 -15.84
C ASP A 237 -7.74 21.31 -15.32
N ARG A 238 -8.77 21.40 -14.47
CA ARG A 238 -9.50 20.25 -13.86
C ARG A 238 -9.76 19.06 -14.78
N GLN A 239 -10.15 19.32 -16.03
CA GLN A 239 -10.48 18.28 -17.01
C GLN A 239 -9.31 17.34 -17.31
N ARG A 240 -8.07 17.81 -17.18
CA ARG A 240 -6.86 17.01 -17.44
C ARG A 240 -6.57 15.99 -16.34
N PHE A 241 -7.06 16.24 -15.13
CA PHE A 241 -6.88 15.34 -14.00
C PHE A 241 -7.92 14.20 -13.97
N ARG A 242 -8.97 14.26 -14.81
CA ARG A 242 -10.04 13.23 -14.82
C ARG A 242 -9.56 11.81 -15.13
N SER A 243 -8.47 11.65 -15.87
CA SER A 243 -7.89 10.34 -16.17
C SER A 243 -6.89 9.89 -15.11
N ILE A 244 -6.42 10.80 -14.26
CA ILE A 244 -5.39 10.54 -13.26
C ILE A 244 -6.06 10.02 -11.99
N GLU A 245 -5.66 8.82 -11.59
CA GLU A 245 -6.13 8.13 -10.39
C GLU A 245 -5.22 8.36 -9.21
N THR A 246 -3.93 8.59 -9.46
CA THR A 246 -2.94 8.76 -8.39
C THR A 246 -1.85 9.71 -8.83
N ILE A 247 -1.55 10.67 -7.94
CA ILE A 247 -0.42 11.58 -8.04
C ILE A 247 0.39 11.42 -6.76
N LEU A 248 1.64 10.98 -6.86
CA LEU A 248 2.55 10.98 -5.72
C LEU A 248 3.29 12.31 -5.68
N HIS A 249 2.90 13.15 -4.73
CA HIS A 249 3.50 14.46 -4.46
C HIS A 249 3.37 14.79 -2.97
N PRO A 250 4.33 15.49 -2.34
CA PRO A 250 4.27 15.80 -0.91
C PRO A 250 2.96 16.48 -0.48
N ALA A 251 2.37 17.32 -1.32
CA ALA A 251 1.09 17.99 -1.05
C ALA A 251 -0.09 17.04 -0.77
N PHE A 252 -0.02 15.79 -1.24
CA PHE A 252 -1.05 14.78 -1.04
C PHE A 252 -0.67 13.72 0.02
N LEU A 253 0.54 13.77 0.57
CA LEU A 253 1.08 12.79 1.52
C LEU A 253 1.08 13.28 2.99
N THR A 254 0.62 14.50 3.25
CA THR A 254 0.67 15.11 4.60
C THR A 254 -0.40 14.59 5.56
N GLY A 255 -1.30 13.71 5.12
CA GLY A 255 -2.44 13.21 5.92
C GLY A 255 -3.51 14.26 6.26
N LYS A 256 -3.22 15.54 6.00
CA LYS A 256 -4.15 16.66 6.10
C LYS A 256 -4.53 17.08 4.69
N LEU A 257 -5.82 16.97 4.33
CA LEU A 257 -6.32 17.58 3.11
C LEU A 257 -6.01 19.08 3.17
N PRO A 258 -5.21 19.62 2.23
CA PRO A 258 -5.01 21.05 2.23
C PRO A 258 -6.37 21.70 1.94
N VAL A 259 -6.76 22.71 2.74
CA VAL A 259 -7.99 23.54 2.60
C VAL A 259 -8.19 24.02 1.15
N ASP A 260 -7.07 24.10 0.44
CA ASP A 260 -6.90 24.50 -0.94
C ASP A 260 -7.39 23.50 -2.01
N PHE A 261 -7.74 22.27 -1.65
CA PHE A 261 -8.26 21.25 -2.57
C PHE A 261 -9.68 20.79 -2.19
N PRO A 262 -10.70 21.67 -2.28
CA PRO A 262 -12.06 21.38 -1.79
C PRO A 262 -12.81 20.27 -2.55
N GLN A 263 -12.23 19.72 -3.61
CA GLN A 263 -12.78 18.61 -4.41
C GLN A 263 -11.91 17.35 -4.36
N ALA A 264 -10.80 17.38 -3.61
CA ALA A 264 -10.00 16.19 -3.39
C ALA A 264 -10.63 15.38 -2.26
N PHE A 265 -10.71 14.06 -2.45
CA PHE A 265 -11.05 13.14 -1.38
C PHE A 265 -9.77 12.41 -1.00
N LEU A 266 -9.34 12.58 0.25
CA LEU A 266 -8.31 11.74 0.83
C LEU A 266 -9.02 10.49 1.33
N VAL A 267 -8.75 9.36 0.68
CA VAL A 267 -9.16 8.06 1.20
C VAL A 267 -8.02 7.56 2.07
N THR A 268 -8.10 7.87 3.36
CA THR A 268 -7.20 7.29 4.35
C THR A 268 -7.79 5.97 4.80
N TYR A 269 -7.05 4.88 4.61
CA TYR A 269 -7.39 3.59 5.22
C TYR A 269 -6.84 3.59 6.64
N THR A 270 -7.72 3.73 7.62
CA THR A 270 -7.37 3.58 9.03
C THR A 270 -8.04 2.32 9.55
N PHE A 271 -7.26 1.35 9.97
CA PHE A 271 -7.75 0.23 10.77
C PHE A 271 -7.65 0.66 12.23
N GLU A 272 -8.79 0.77 12.92
CA GLU A 272 -8.82 1.20 14.32
C GLU A 272 -9.24 0.01 15.19
N GLU A 273 -8.42 -0.33 16.18
CA GLU A 273 -8.72 -1.34 17.21
C GLU A 273 -9.48 -0.71 18.38
N ALA A 274 -10.30 -1.51 19.07
CA ALA A 274 -10.89 -1.13 20.35
C ALA A 274 -9.85 -1.30 21.48
N PRO A 275 -9.70 -0.34 22.41
CA PRO A 275 -8.77 -0.50 23.53
C PRO A 275 -9.31 -1.51 24.55
N PRO A 276 -8.44 -2.27 25.25
CA PRO A 276 -8.86 -3.05 26.40
C PRO A 276 -9.17 -2.12 27.57
N ASN A 277 -10.30 -2.38 28.22
CA ASN A 277 -10.83 -1.74 29.43
C ASN A 277 -9.75 -1.27 30.43
N THR A 278 -9.36 0.01 30.38
CA THR A 278 -8.62 0.67 31.48
C THR A 278 -9.00 2.17 31.56
N PRO A 279 -9.17 2.75 32.76
CA PRO A 279 -9.70 4.10 32.92
C PRO A 279 -8.65 5.17 32.58
N SER A 280 -9.14 6.15 31.80
CA SER A 280 -8.48 7.35 31.29
C SER A 280 -7.53 8.08 32.26
N SER A 281 -6.33 8.40 31.77
CA SER A 281 -5.55 9.56 32.23
C SER A 281 -5.32 10.53 31.07
N HIS A 282 -5.68 11.79 31.33
CA HIS A 282 -5.67 12.97 30.47
C HIS A 282 -4.42 13.20 29.59
N LEU A 283 -4.65 13.58 28.32
CA LEU A 283 -3.93 14.54 27.44
C LEU A 283 -4.49 14.35 26.00
N ALA A 284 -4.79 15.32 25.14
CA ALA A 284 -4.79 16.77 25.18
C ALA A 284 -5.99 17.25 24.33
N GLN A 285 -6.88 18.05 24.94
CA GLN A 285 -7.87 18.84 24.21
C GLN A 285 -7.12 20.06 23.66
N ASP A 286 -7.09 20.21 22.34
CA ASP A 286 -6.97 21.50 21.60
C ASP A 286 -6.30 21.26 20.23
N GLN A 287 -7.00 20.58 19.31
CA GLN A 287 -6.77 20.78 17.88
C GLN A 287 -8.12 20.88 17.17
N ASN A 288 -8.32 22.01 16.51
CA ASN A 288 -9.51 22.35 15.76
C ASN A 288 -9.38 21.71 14.36
N TRP A 289 -10.27 20.78 14.01
CA TRP A 289 -10.20 19.98 12.78
C TRP A 289 -11.37 20.30 11.84
N SER A 290 -11.38 21.51 11.26
CA SER A 290 -12.30 21.84 10.18
C SER A 290 -11.69 21.47 8.83
N ASP A 291 -12.19 20.41 8.19
CA ASP A 291 -12.63 20.38 6.78
C ASP A 291 -12.85 18.94 6.26
N ARG A 292 -13.82 18.82 5.34
CA ARG A 292 -14.55 17.62 4.92
C ARG A 292 -13.66 16.50 4.32
N ALA A 293 -13.03 15.68 5.16
CA ALA A 293 -12.42 14.41 4.78
C ALA A 293 -13.45 13.26 4.82
N ILE A 294 -13.27 12.21 4.00
CA ILE A 294 -14.02 10.94 4.13
C ILE A 294 -13.07 9.91 4.73
N GLN A 295 -13.27 9.59 6.00
CA GLN A 295 -12.56 8.49 6.66
C GLN A 295 -13.25 7.16 6.34
N VAL A 296 -12.49 6.14 5.95
CA VAL A 296 -13.02 4.78 5.77
C VAL A 296 -12.78 4.00 7.06
N VAL A 297 -13.86 3.64 7.76
CA VAL A 297 -13.80 2.88 9.02
C VAL A 297 -14.45 1.50 8.80
N PRO A 298 -13.77 0.39 9.10
CA PRO A 298 -14.39 -0.94 9.09
C PRO A 298 -15.47 -1.04 10.19
N GLY A 299 -16.70 -1.42 9.85
CA GLY A 299 -17.78 -1.58 10.83
C GLY A 299 -17.96 -3.03 11.34
N ARG A 300 -18.21 -3.20 12.65
CA ARG A 300 -18.76 -4.44 13.25
C ARG A 300 -20.30 -4.43 13.25
N ASN A 301 -20.91 -5.59 13.54
CA ASN A 301 -22.36 -5.74 13.70
C ASN A 301 -22.86 -4.91 14.92
N LEU A 302 -23.74 -3.93 14.66
CA LEU A 302 -24.24 -2.97 15.67
C LEU A 302 -25.13 -3.58 16.76
N ASP A 303 -25.64 -4.79 16.53
CA ASP A 303 -26.50 -5.49 17.48
C ASP A 303 -25.71 -6.23 18.58
N ASP A 304 -24.41 -6.48 18.38
CA ASP A 304 -23.60 -7.34 19.25
C ASP A 304 -22.68 -6.59 20.22
N ASP A 305 -22.51 -5.26 20.06
CA ASP A 305 -21.57 -4.48 20.88
C ASP A 305 -22.12 -3.07 21.24
N PRO A 306 -22.65 -2.87 22.45
CA PRO A 306 -23.18 -1.57 22.90
C PRO A 306 -22.09 -0.51 23.11
N ASP A 307 -20.83 -0.91 23.30
CA ASP A 307 -19.70 0.01 23.50
C ASP A 307 -19.24 0.63 22.17
N PHE A 308 -19.51 -0.01 21.04
CA PHE A 308 -19.22 0.51 19.70
C PHE A 308 -19.89 1.86 19.40
N ARG A 309 -21.02 2.15 20.07
CA ARG A 309 -21.72 3.44 19.93
C ARG A 309 -20.96 4.62 20.51
N HIS A 310 -20.00 4.39 21.40
CA HIS A 310 -19.26 5.44 22.10
C HIS A 310 -18.02 5.94 21.32
N TYR A 311 -17.57 5.21 20.29
CA TYR A 311 -16.31 5.50 19.57
C TYR A 311 -16.47 6.32 18.28
N LEU A 312 -17.70 6.58 17.81
CA LEU A 312 -17.97 7.24 16.52
C LEU A 312 -18.22 8.76 16.62
N HIS A 313 -17.65 9.43 17.62
CA HIS A 313 -17.86 10.86 17.85
C HIS A 313 -16.82 11.76 17.14
N GLY A 314 -16.67 11.60 15.82
CA GLY A 314 -16.03 12.61 14.98
C GLY A 314 -16.98 13.77 14.76
N LYS A 315 -16.72 14.93 15.38
CA LYS A 315 -17.68 16.04 15.40
C LYS A 315 -17.88 16.79 14.08
N GLU A 316 -16.98 16.64 13.09
CA GLU A 316 -16.90 17.63 11.99
C GLU A 316 -16.77 17.05 10.56
N VAL A 317 -16.75 15.73 10.37
CA VAL A 317 -16.55 15.12 9.03
C VAL A 317 -17.49 13.95 8.74
N TYR A 318 -17.78 13.72 7.45
CA TYR A 318 -18.53 12.55 7.00
C TYR A 318 -17.61 11.34 6.95
N GLN A 319 -18.01 10.21 7.52
CA GLN A 319 -17.21 8.98 7.48
C GLN A 319 -17.92 7.92 6.64
N LEU A 320 -17.22 7.29 5.70
CA LEU A 320 -17.74 6.16 4.95
C LEU A 320 -17.48 4.88 5.74
N VAL A 321 -18.54 4.30 6.29
CA VAL A 321 -18.47 3.03 7.01
C VAL A 321 -18.84 1.92 6.04
N ILE A 322 -17.96 0.93 5.93
CA ILE A 322 -18.22 -0.27 5.13
C ILE A 322 -18.46 -1.42 6.11
N TRP A 323 -19.67 -1.98 6.04
CA TRP A 323 -20.09 -3.11 6.87
C TRP A 323 -20.19 -4.37 6.02
N ALA A 324 -19.57 -5.44 6.51
CA ALA A 324 -19.76 -6.79 6.00
C ALA A 324 -20.55 -7.59 7.04
N ASP A 325 -21.76 -8.02 6.70
CA ASP A 325 -22.48 -8.99 7.53
C ASP A 325 -21.96 -10.42 7.28
N TYR A 326 -22.19 -11.31 8.24
CA TYR A 326 -21.81 -12.72 8.22
C TYR A 326 -22.59 -13.56 7.18
N ARG A 327 -23.59 -12.99 6.52
CA ARG A 327 -24.37 -13.60 5.43
C ARG A 327 -23.91 -13.13 4.05
N GLY A 328 -22.83 -12.33 3.98
CA GLY A 328 -22.27 -11.81 2.73
C GLY A 328 -23.02 -10.61 2.16
N TYR A 329 -23.97 -10.03 2.91
CA TYR A 329 -24.59 -8.76 2.53
C TYR A 329 -23.65 -7.63 2.98
N LYS A 330 -23.08 -6.95 1.99
CA LYS A 330 -22.26 -5.76 2.21
C LYS A 330 -23.17 -4.54 2.21
N ALA A 331 -23.27 -3.87 3.35
CA ALA A 331 -23.94 -2.59 3.47
C ALA A 331 -22.89 -1.51 3.71
N TYR A 332 -22.93 -0.42 2.96
CA TYR A 332 -22.13 0.77 3.27
C TYR A 332 -23.09 1.87 3.75
N GLY A 333 -22.60 2.70 4.65
CA GLY A 333 -23.33 3.83 5.18
C GLY A 333 -22.38 5.00 5.39
N ILE A 334 -22.93 6.20 5.40
CA ILE A 334 -22.17 7.41 5.67
C ILE A 334 -22.63 7.95 7.02
N LEU A 335 -21.70 8.04 7.97
CA LEU A 335 -21.95 8.71 9.24
C LEU A 335 -21.99 10.21 9.00
N THR A 336 -23.09 10.84 9.40
CA THR A 336 -23.21 12.30 9.32
C THR A 336 -22.49 12.98 10.48
N PRO A 337 -21.85 14.14 10.26
CA PRO A 337 -21.31 14.96 11.33
C PRO A 337 -22.41 15.29 12.36
N LEU A 338 -22.04 15.29 13.64
CA LEU A 338 -22.93 15.75 14.71
C LEU A 338 -23.06 17.28 14.65
N ALA A 339 -24.28 17.79 14.82
CA ALA A 339 -24.46 19.23 14.93
C ALA A 339 -23.73 19.75 16.21
N PRO A 340 -23.16 20.97 16.21
CA PRO A 340 -22.46 21.52 17.38
C PRO A 340 -23.28 21.49 18.68
N GLU A 341 -24.61 21.49 18.56
CA GLU A 341 -25.57 21.50 19.66
C GLU A 341 -25.95 20.09 20.16
N GLN A 342 -25.55 19.02 19.46
CA GLN A 342 -25.83 17.65 19.86
C GLN A 342 -24.79 17.19 20.91
N SER A 343 -25.28 16.87 22.12
CA SER A 343 -24.46 16.46 23.27
C SER A 343 -23.76 15.11 23.07
N LYS A 344 -22.81 14.77 23.95
CA LYS A 344 -22.03 13.50 24.01
C LYS A 344 -22.84 12.19 24.05
N HIS A 345 -24.17 12.24 23.94
CA HIS A 345 -25.06 11.08 24.10
C HIS A 345 -26.04 10.88 22.94
N THR A 346 -25.88 11.57 21.82
CA THR A 346 -26.74 11.36 20.64
C THR A 346 -25.99 10.55 19.58
N ASP A 347 -26.56 9.41 19.18
CA ASP A 347 -25.99 8.52 18.16
C ASP A 347 -25.91 9.24 16.81
N SER A 348 -24.77 9.12 16.12
CA SER A 348 -24.60 9.59 14.74
C SER A 348 -25.52 8.81 13.80
N ASN A 349 -26.27 9.51 12.94
CA ASN A 349 -27.12 8.86 11.96
C ASN A 349 -26.26 8.28 10.83
N VAL A 350 -26.41 6.97 10.58
CA VAL A 350 -25.89 6.32 9.37
C VAL A 350 -26.91 6.56 8.25
N ILE A 351 -26.51 7.27 7.21
CA ILE A 351 -27.36 7.50 6.03
C ILE A 351 -26.83 6.71 4.83
N GLY A 352 -27.73 6.27 3.94
CA GLY A 352 -27.33 5.64 2.69
C GLY A 352 -26.64 6.66 1.75
N MET A 353 -25.83 6.17 0.80
CA MET A 353 -25.12 7.03 -0.16
C MET A 353 -26.06 7.97 -0.91
N ASP A 354 -27.23 7.50 -1.36
CA ASP A 354 -28.19 8.36 -2.08
C ASP A 354 -28.69 9.51 -1.20
N SER A 355 -28.92 9.26 0.10
CA SER A 355 -29.29 10.29 1.07
C SER A 355 -28.16 11.25 1.36
N PHE A 356 -26.91 10.77 1.39
CA PHE A 356 -25.73 11.61 1.56
C PHE A 356 -25.53 12.56 0.37
N LEU A 357 -25.62 12.03 -0.85
CA LEU A 357 -25.45 12.82 -2.07
C LEU A 357 -26.53 13.89 -2.19
N LYS A 358 -27.79 13.53 -1.92
CA LYS A 358 -28.89 14.49 -1.87
C LYS A 358 -28.64 15.59 -0.84
N ARG A 359 -28.12 15.24 0.33
CA ARG A 359 -27.78 16.22 1.37
C ARG A 359 -26.65 17.16 0.94
N LEU A 360 -25.62 16.66 0.25
CA LEU A 360 -24.58 17.51 -0.32
C LEU A 360 -25.16 18.50 -1.34
N GLU A 361 -26.11 18.07 -2.18
CA GLU A 361 -26.82 18.92 -3.12
C GLU A 361 -27.66 20.01 -2.41
N ASP A 362 -28.39 19.63 -1.36
CA ASP A 362 -29.16 20.57 -0.52
C ASP A 362 -28.24 21.60 0.19
N GLU A 363 -26.98 21.22 0.49
CA GLU A 363 -25.94 22.10 1.05
C GLU A 363 -25.21 22.94 -0.02
N GLY A 364 -25.66 22.92 -1.28
CA GLY A 364 -25.14 23.76 -2.36
C GLY A 364 -24.04 23.11 -3.21
N SER A 365 -23.75 21.82 -3.02
CA SER A 365 -22.89 21.07 -3.95
C SER A 365 -23.60 20.88 -5.28
N PRO A 366 -22.89 20.88 -6.43
CA PRO A 366 -23.52 20.61 -7.72
C PRO A 366 -24.11 19.19 -7.77
N PRO A 367 -25.19 18.97 -8.55
CA PRO A 367 -25.81 17.66 -8.66
C PRO A 367 -24.81 16.60 -9.11
N THR A 368 -24.83 15.46 -8.42
CA THR A 368 -23.82 14.41 -8.61
C THR A 368 -24.14 13.60 -9.86
N ASP A 369 -23.15 13.34 -10.70
CA ASP A 369 -23.32 12.47 -11.88
C ASP A 369 -23.74 11.05 -11.46
N ALA A 370 -24.98 10.67 -11.77
CA ALA A 370 -25.52 9.35 -11.44
C ALA A 370 -24.65 8.19 -11.95
N ALA A 371 -23.92 8.37 -13.06
CA ALA A 371 -22.99 7.37 -13.56
C ALA A 371 -21.71 7.27 -12.69
N ALA A 372 -21.22 8.38 -12.17
CA ALA A 372 -20.09 8.42 -11.23
C ALA A 372 -20.46 7.79 -9.89
N VAL A 373 -21.65 8.11 -9.36
CA VAL A 373 -22.19 7.48 -8.14
C VAL A 373 -22.27 5.97 -8.33
N LYS A 374 -22.86 5.50 -9.43
CA LYS A 374 -22.96 4.06 -9.72
C LYS A 374 -21.59 3.38 -9.82
N ARG A 375 -20.56 4.07 -10.33
CA ARG A 375 -19.17 3.56 -10.37
C ARG A 375 -18.55 3.49 -8.98
N LEU A 376 -18.71 4.51 -8.16
CA LEU A 376 -18.22 4.53 -6.77
C LEU A 376 -18.89 3.43 -5.94
N LEU A 377 -20.21 3.29 -6.06
CA LEU A 377 -20.97 2.20 -5.43
C LEU A 377 -20.53 0.84 -5.95
N GLY A 378 -20.26 0.73 -7.25
CA GLY A 378 -19.69 -0.45 -7.87
C GLY A 378 -18.30 -0.80 -7.32
N LEU A 379 -17.45 0.19 -7.04
CA LEU A 379 -16.13 0.01 -6.42
C LEU A 379 -16.25 -0.42 -4.96
N CYS A 380 -17.14 0.22 -4.18
CA CYS A 380 -17.42 -0.14 -2.79
C CYS A 380 -18.04 -1.55 -2.68
N ALA A 381 -18.86 -1.96 -3.65
CA ALA A 381 -19.41 -3.30 -3.72
C ALA A 381 -18.37 -4.35 -4.21
N ASN A 382 -17.46 -3.97 -5.11
CA ASN A 382 -16.44 -4.85 -5.70
C ASN A 382 -15.08 -4.82 -5.00
N ILE A 383 -15.02 -4.55 -3.69
CA ILE A 383 -13.74 -4.50 -2.95
C ILE A 383 -13.06 -5.88 -2.96
N LYS A 384 -12.20 -6.08 -3.96
CA LYS A 384 -11.12 -7.08 -4.03
C LYS A 384 -9.91 -6.68 -3.16
N LEU A 385 -9.96 -5.53 -2.49
CA LEU A 385 -8.91 -5.02 -1.60
C LEU A 385 -8.94 -5.64 -0.18
N MET A 386 -9.86 -6.56 0.12
CA MET A 386 -9.99 -7.21 1.45
C MET A 386 -9.61 -8.70 1.46
N ASN A 387 -9.10 -9.28 0.36
CA ASN A 387 -9.04 -10.73 0.22
C ASN A 387 -7.76 -11.41 0.74
N MET A 388 -7.05 -10.84 1.72
CA MET A 388 -6.10 -11.64 2.52
C MET A 388 -6.81 -12.48 3.60
N GLU A 389 -7.96 -12.05 4.13
CA GLU A 389 -8.67 -12.80 5.18
C GLU A 389 -9.33 -14.10 4.67
N GLN A 390 -9.69 -14.18 3.39
CA GLN A 390 -10.23 -15.41 2.80
C GLN A 390 -9.16 -16.49 2.54
N VAL A 391 -7.87 -16.13 2.58
CA VAL A 391 -6.75 -17.08 2.47
C VAL A 391 -6.59 -17.90 3.76
N LEU A 392 -6.98 -17.34 4.91
CA LEU A 392 -6.73 -17.93 6.22
C LEU A 392 -7.87 -18.82 6.77
N ASN A 393 -9.03 -18.90 6.09
CA ASN A 393 -10.11 -19.78 6.56
C ASN A 393 -11.12 -20.25 5.48
N PRO A 394 -10.78 -21.23 4.63
CA PRO A 394 -11.75 -21.93 3.81
C PRO A 394 -12.22 -23.19 4.55
N CYS A 395 -13.42 -23.13 5.14
CA CYS A 395 -14.18 -24.25 5.71
C CYS A 395 -13.69 -24.81 7.06
N GLY A 396 -14.55 -24.68 8.07
CA GLY A 396 -14.34 -25.27 9.39
C GLY A 396 -14.26 -26.79 9.36
N PHE A 397 -13.17 -27.32 9.90
CA PHE A 397 -13.04 -28.70 10.35
C PHE A 397 -12.58 -28.72 11.82
N PRO A 398 -12.96 -29.76 12.59
CA PRO A 398 -12.82 -29.76 14.04
C PRO A 398 -11.40 -30.09 14.49
N ASP A 399 -10.99 -29.47 15.61
CA ASP A 399 -9.77 -29.69 16.37
C ASP A 399 -9.49 -31.19 16.61
N ALA A 400 -8.69 -31.77 15.73
CA ALA A 400 -7.90 -32.96 15.98
C ALA A 400 -6.60 -32.77 15.21
N TRP A 401 -5.52 -33.42 15.64
CA TRP A 401 -4.16 -33.31 15.10
C TRP A 401 -3.24 -32.28 15.79
N PHE A 402 -3.12 -32.41 17.11
CA PHE A 402 -1.81 -32.34 17.79
C PHE A 402 -1.78 -33.35 18.96
N LYS A 403 -1.56 -34.63 18.64
CA LYS A 403 -1.01 -35.64 19.56
C LYS A 403 -0.28 -36.71 18.74
N SER A 404 1.00 -36.47 18.46
CA SER A 404 2.11 -37.43 18.53
C SER A 404 3.34 -36.81 17.90
#